data_AF-A0A0S9PNX7-F1
#
_entry.id   AF-A0A0S9PNX7-F1
#
_cell.length_a   1.000
_cell.length_b   1.000
_cell.length_c   1.000
_cell.angle_alpha   90.00
_cell.angle_beta   90.00
_cell.angle_gamma   90.00
#
_symmetry.space_group_name_H-M   'P 1'
#
loop_
_entity.id
_entity.type
_entity.pdbx_description
1 polymer ?
#
loop_
_entity_poly.entity_id
_entity_poly.type
_entity_poly.pdbx_seq_one_letter_code
_entity_poly.pdbx_strand_id
1 'polypeptide(L)'
;MNAFIWLFDTVVQLYIYVLIASAVLSWLVAFNVVNVRNPIVSQIGEVLYRLTEPVLRPIRNILPNLGGVDLSPIVLVLLLLFASRLLHEFVPVQPTVYVR
;
A
#
# COMPACT_ATOMS: atom_id res chain seq x y z
N MET A 1 22.82 -10.81 6.40
CA MET A 1 21.73 -10.90 5.41
C MET A 1 20.40 -10.39 5.96
N ASN A 2 20.05 -10.70 7.22
CA ASN A 2 18.71 -10.47 7.78
C ASN A 2 18.30 -8.98 7.90
N ALA A 3 19.24 -8.07 8.18
CA ALA A 3 18.90 -6.64 8.37
C ALA A 3 18.36 -5.97 7.10
N PHE A 4 18.85 -6.35 5.92
CA PHE A 4 18.36 -5.80 4.64
C PHE A 4 16.95 -6.30 4.31
N ILE A 5 16.68 -7.58 4.55
CA ILE A 5 15.35 -8.18 4.38
C ILE A 5 14.35 -7.52 5.33
N TRP A 6 14.74 -7.37 6.60
CA TRP A 6 13.92 -6.68 7.59
C TRP A 6 13.63 -5.22 7.20
N LEU A 7 14.63 -4.48 6.72
CA LEU A 7 14.45 -3.11 6.24
C LEU A 7 13.49 -3.07 5.05
N PHE A 8 13.65 -3.99 4.09
CA PHE A 8 12.77 -4.11 2.95
C PHE A 8 11.32 -4.36 3.37
N ASP A 9 11.06 -5.35 4.22
CA ASP A 9 9.72 -5.65 4.73
C ASP A 9 9.12 -4.46 5.48
N THR A 10 9.95 -3.75 6.25
CA THR A 10 9.53 -2.55 6.98
C THR A 10 9.07 -1.46 6.02
N VAL A 11 9.83 -1.20 4.94
CA VAL A 11 9.45 -0.22 3.91
C VAL A 11 8.17 -0.65 3.18
N VAL A 12 8.06 -1.93 2.83
CA VAL A 12 6.85 -2.49 2.21
C VAL A 12 5.63 -2.30 3.13
N GLN A 13 5.76 -2.60 4.42
CA GLN A 13 4.69 -2.45 5.40
C GLN A 13 4.28 -0.99 5.60
N LEU A 14 5.24 -0.06 5.69
CA LEU A 14 4.97 1.37 5.74
C LEU A 14 4.21 1.84 4.50
N TYR A 15 4.62 1.38 3.31
CA TYR A 15 3.94 1.74 2.07
C TYR A 15 2.52 1.15 2.00
N ILE A 16 2.30 -0.06 2.51
CA ILE A 16 0.95 -0.64 2.67
C ILE A 16 0.08 0.25 3.56
N TYR A 17 0.59 0.78 4.67
CA TYR A 17 -0.19 1.72 5.50
C TYR A 17 -0.55 3.01 4.76
N VAL A 18 0.36 3.54 3.94
CA VAL A 18 0.07 4.70 3.07
C VAL A 18 -1.05 4.37 2.07
N LEU A 19 -1.01 3.18 1.45
CA LEU A 19 -2.07 2.72 0.53
C LEU A 19 -3.41 2.57 1.23
N ILE A 20 -3.43 2.00 2.44
CA ILE A 20 -4.65 1.87 3.25
C ILE A 20 -5.18 3.26 3.61
N ALA A 21 -4.33 4.18 4.07
CA ALA A 21 -4.74 5.55 4.38
C ALA A 21 -5.33 6.26 3.15
N SER A 22 -4.72 6.08 1.98
CA SER A 22 -5.22 6.62 0.71
C SER A 22 -6.58 6.03 0.34
N ALA A 23 -6.74 4.70 0.43
CA ALA A 23 -8.00 4.02 0.13
C ALA A 23 -9.12 4.46 1.08
N VAL A 24 -8.85 4.46 2.39
CA VAL A 24 -9.80 4.90 3.41
C VAL A 24 -10.21 6.35 3.17
N LEU A 25 -9.26 7.27 2.96
CA LEU A 25 -9.60 8.66 2.68
C LEU A 25 -10.44 8.80 1.41
N SER A 26 -10.12 8.05 0.35
CA SER A 26 -10.90 8.06 -0.89
C SER A 26 -12.35 7.63 -0.66
N TRP A 27 -12.59 6.62 0.19
CA TRP A 27 -13.94 6.18 0.54
C TRP A 27 -14.65 7.16 1.46
N LEU A 28 -13.95 7.73 2.44
CA LEU A 28 -14.53 8.77 3.30
C LEU A 28 -15.00 9.98 2.47
N VAL A 29 -14.25 10.36 1.43
CA VAL A 29 -14.66 11.43 0.51
C VAL A 29 -15.81 10.96 -0.38
N ALA A 30 -15.72 9.78 -1.00
CA ALA A 30 -16.73 9.26 -1.92
C ALA A 30 -18.11 9.07 -1.26
N PHE A 31 -18.14 8.64 -0.01
CA PHE A 31 -19.37 8.47 0.78
C PHE A 31 -19.79 9.74 1.54
N ASN A 32 -19.21 10.90 1.22
CA ASN A 32 -19.51 12.19 1.86
C ASN A 32 -19.34 12.21 3.39
N VAL A 33 -18.47 11.35 3.94
CA VAL A 33 -18.14 11.33 5.37
C VAL A 33 -17.21 12.49 5.73
N VAL A 34 -16.28 12.84 4.83
CA VAL A 34 -15.38 13.99 4.99
C VAL A 34 -15.44 14.92 3.79
N ASN A 35 -15.17 16.21 4.04
CA ASN A 35 -15.27 17.24 3.01
C ASN A 35 -13.88 17.73 2.59
N VAL A 36 -13.55 17.59 1.31
CA VAL A 36 -12.30 18.06 0.69
C VAL A 36 -12.14 19.59 0.70
N ARG A 37 -13.20 20.35 0.99
CA ARG A 37 -13.10 21.80 1.24
C ARG A 37 -12.38 22.13 2.54
N ASN A 38 -12.24 21.17 3.47
CA ASN A 38 -11.40 21.35 4.64
C ASN A 38 -9.93 21.33 4.20
N PRO A 39 -9.14 22.40 4.46
CA PRO A 39 -7.74 22.48 4.05
C PRO A 39 -6.87 21.33 4.56
N ILE A 40 -7.17 20.78 5.74
CA ILE A 40 -6.42 19.66 6.31
C ILE A 40 -6.67 18.38 5.51
N VAL A 41 -7.94 18.13 5.17
CA VAL A 41 -8.35 16.93 4.41
C VAL A 41 -7.74 16.97 3.00
N SER A 42 -7.78 18.13 2.33
CA SER A 42 -7.19 18.27 1.00
C SER A 42 -5.67 18.13 0.99
N GLN A 43 -4.98 18.69 1.99
CA GLN A 43 -3.53 18.53 2.12
C GLN A 43 -3.11 17.08 2.35
N ILE A 44 -3.78 16.38 3.27
CA ILE A 44 -3.52 14.96 3.52
C ILE A 44 -3.81 14.14 2.26
N GLY A 45 -4.94 14.42 1.59
CA GLY A 45 -5.30 13.75 0.34
C GLY A 45 -4.28 13.94 -0.77
N GLU A 46 -3.77 15.15 -0.95
CA GLU A 46 -2.73 15.46 -1.95
C GLU A 46 -1.42 14.72 -1.67
N VAL A 47 -1.00 14.65 -0.40
CA VAL A 47 0.19 13.90 0.00
C VAL A 47 0.01 12.41 -0.30
N LEU A 48 -1.10 11.82 0.12
CA LEU A 48 -1.39 10.40 -0.13
C LEU A 48 -1.48 10.11 -1.63
N TYR A 49 -2.12 10.99 -2.40
CA TYR A 49 -2.20 10.88 -3.86
C TYR A 49 -0.82 10.89 -4.50
N ARG A 50 0.04 11.86 -4.17
CA ARG A 50 1.40 11.94 -4.72
C ARG A 50 2.27 10.73 -4.40
N LEU A 51 2.12 10.15 -3.21
CA LEU A 51 2.88 8.97 -2.79
C LEU A 51 2.41 7.68 -3.48
N THR A 52 1.13 7.59 -3.82
CA THR A 52 0.51 6.35 -4.30
C THR A 52 0.28 6.33 -5.81
N GLU A 53 0.01 7.48 -6.43
CA GLU A 53 -0.38 7.58 -7.85
C GLU A 53 0.63 6.99 -8.83
N PRO A 54 1.96 7.15 -8.68
CA PRO A 54 2.92 6.56 -9.63
C PRO A 54 2.78 5.05 -9.80
N VAL A 55 2.35 4.35 -8.75
CA VAL A 55 2.18 2.89 -8.73
C VAL A 55 0.72 2.48 -8.92
N LEU A 56 -0.23 3.25 -8.39
CA LEU A 56 -1.66 2.97 -8.55
C LEU A 56 -2.17 3.25 -9.96
N ARG A 57 -1.69 4.31 -10.63
CA ARG A 57 -2.13 4.69 -11.98
C ARG A 57 -2.01 3.56 -13.01
N PRO A 58 -0.87 2.86 -13.17
CA PRO A 58 -0.80 1.75 -14.11
C PRO A 58 -1.74 0.61 -13.75
N ILE A 59 -1.94 0.31 -12.46
CA ILE A 59 -2.88 -0.73 -12.01
C ILE A 59 -4.32 -0.34 -12.35
N ARG A 60 -4.70 0.90 -12.06
CA ARG A 60 -6.03 1.45 -12.36
C ARG A 60 -6.36 1.41 -13.86
N ASN A 61 -5.37 1.60 -14.72
CA ASN A 61 -5.55 1.52 -16.17
C ASN A 61 -5.77 0.09 -16.68
N ILE A 62 -5.39 -0.94 -15.91
CA ILE A 62 -5.56 -2.35 -16.26
C ILE A 62 -6.89 -2.89 -15.74
N LEU A 63 -7.35 -2.37 -14.60
CA LEU A 63 -8.59 -2.84 -13.97
C LEU A 63 -9.83 -2.34 -14.72
N PRO A 64 -10.89 -3.16 -14.81
CA PRO A 64 -12.19 -2.70 -15.30
C PRO A 64 -12.75 -1.62 -14.35
N ASN A 65 -13.65 -0.78 -14.87
CA ASN A 65 -14.31 0.23 -14.03
C ASN A 65 -15.33 -0.45 -13.08
N LEU A 66 -15.04 -0.44 -11.78
CA LEU A 66 -15.82 -1.15 -10.75
C LEU A 66 -16.86 -0.26 -10.04
N GLY A 67 -17.56 0.59 -10.79
CA GLY A 67 -18.67 1.37 -10.25
C GLY A 67 -18.24 2.54 -9.36
N GLY A 68 -17.14 3.21 -9.71
CA GLY A 68 -16.70 4.45 -9.07
C GLY A 68 -15.86 4.29 -7.80
N VAL A 69 -15.65 3.06 -7.33
CA VAL A 69 -14.73 2.77 -6.22
C VAL A 69 -13.40 2.26 -6.77
N ASP A 70 -12.31 2.89 -6.35
CA ASP A 70 -10.96 2.48 -6.75
C ASP A 70 -10.50 1.25 -5.94
N LEU A 71 -10.44 0.08 -6.59
CA LEU A 71 -9.88 -1.15 -6.00
C LEU A 71 -8.39 -1.34 -6.26
N SER A 72 -7.74 -0.42 -7.00
CA SER A 72 -6.30 -0.51 -7.27
C SER A 72 -5.43 -0.57 -6.00
N PRO A 73 -5.76 0.08 -4.87
CA PRO A 73 -4.98 -0.08 -3.63
C PRO A 73 -4.98 -1.51 -3.11
N ILE A 74 -6.11 -2.23 -3.21
CA ILE A 74 -6.21 -3.63 -2.76
C ILE A 74 -5.29 -4.51 -3.61
N VAL A 75 -5.36 -4.34 -4.94
CA VAL A 75 -4.50 -5.10 -5.87
C VAL A 75 -3.03 -4.84 -5.58
N LEU A 76 -2.64 -3.58 -5.37
CA LEU A 76 -1.26 -3.25 -5.05
C LEU A 76 -0.81 -3.83 -3.70
N VAL A 77 -1.67 -3.80 -2.67
CA VAL A 77 -1.37 -4.44 -1.37
C VAL A 77 -1.12 -5.94 -1.57
N LEU A 78 -1.94 -6.64 -2.34
CA LEU A 78 -1.75 -8.06 -2.63
C LEU A 78 -0.43 -8.33 -3.36
N LEU A 79 -0.07 -7.50 -4.34
CA LEU A 79 1.20 -7.61 -5.06
C LEU A 79 2.41 -7.38 -4.14
N LEU A 80 2.33 -6.41 -3.23
CA LEU A 80 3.39 -6.12 -2.26
C LEU A 80 3.57 -7.25 -1.25
N LEU A 81 2.47 -7.79 -0.72
CA LEU A 81 2.49 -8.95 0.18
C LEU A 81 3.08 -10.16 -0.54
N PHE A 82 2.67 -10.41 -1.78
CA PHE A 82 3.23 -11.49 -2.59
C PHE A 82 4.74 -11.28 -2.81
N ALA A 83 5.18 -10.08 -3.17
CA ALA A 83 6.59 -9.77 -3.40
C ALA A 83 7.45 -9.98 -2.13
N SER A 84 6.97 -9.56 -0.95
CA SER A 84 7.65 -9.83 0.32
C SER A 84 7.74 -11.33 0.57
N ARG A 85 6.64 -12.08 0.46
CA ARG A 85 6.62 -13.54 0.65
C ARG A 85 7.57 -14.25 -0.31
N LEU A 86 7.56 -13.87 -1.58
CA LEU A 86 8.41 -14.42 -2.62
C LEU A 86 9.90 -14.18 -2.32
N LEU A 87 10.25 -12.99 -1.83
CA LEU A 87 11.62 -12.67 -1.44
C LEU A 87 12.12 -13.57 -0.29
N HIS A 88 11.28 -13.83 0.73
CA HIS A 88 11.61 -14.74 1.83
C HIS A 88 11.79 -16.19 1.41
N GLU A 89 11.10 -16.62 0.36
CA GLU A 89 11.24 -17.97 -0.19
C GLU A 89 12.57 -18.14 -0.95
N PHE A 90 12.97 -17.15 -1.75
CA PHE A 90 14.24 -17.19 -2.48
C PHE A 90 15.45 -16.85 -1.63
N VAL A 91 15.29 -16.07 -0.56
CA VAL A 91 16.36 -15.70 0.37
C VAL A 91 16.00 -16.27 1.75
N PRO A 92 16.19 -17.58 1.97
CA PRO A 92 15.88 -18.20 3.24
C PRO A 92 16.75 -17.57 4.33
N VAL A 93 16.09 -16.84 5.24
CA VAL A 93 16.69 -16.42 6.50
C VAL A 93 17.03 -17.69 7.26
N GLN A 94 18.32 -17.94 7.52
CA GLN A 94 18.71 -19.12 8.30
C GLN A 94 17.90 -19.12 9.60
N PRO A 95 17.12 -20.18 9.90
CA PRO A 95 16.45 -20.26 11.17
C PRO A 95 17.53 -20.15 12.24
N THR A 96 17.40 -19.17 13.15
CA THR A 96 18.16 -19.14 14.39
C THR A 96 17.69 -20.35 15.20
N VAL A 97 18.24 -21.51 14.88
CA VAL A 97 18.08 -22.72 15.67
C VAL A 97 18.76 -22.40 17.00
N TYR A 98 17.95 -22.12 18.01
CA TYR A 98 18.38 -22.09 19.39
C TYR A 98 18.94 -23.48 19.71
N VAL A 99 20.24 -23.54 19.97
CA VAL A 99 20.86 -24.71 20.57
C VAL A 99 20.16 -24.94 21.91
N ARG A 100 19.48 -26.10 22.02
CA ARG A 100 18.75 -26.68 23.17
C ARG A 100 18.66 -25.87 24.47
#